data_AF-A0A1I1U2E5-F1
#
_entry.id   AF-A0A1I1U2E5-F1
#
_cell.length_a   1.000
_cell.length_b   1.000
_cell.length_c   1.000
_cell.angle_alpha   90.00
_cell.angle_beta   90.00
_cell.angle_gamma   90.00
#
_symmetry.space_group_name_H-M   'P 1'
#
loop_
_entity.id
_entity.type
_entity.pdbx_description
1 polymer ?
#
loop_
_entity_poly.entity_id
_entity_poly.type
_entity_poly.pdbx_seq_one_letter_code
_entity_poly.pdbx_strand_id
1 'polypeptide(L)'
;MPQKMQVTALPQTPRLSLDSLINKVKNTFVNYEIGTWEIFDNIKNNQGRTDTAYIIRHTDNVWKKVYLNQYTGEILSEPVDLDHDLTDWLLDLHYQLLLATKGAFFGFVIALLFLFLAISGIILYRHFWLKFFTLRFKKAKQIFSVIYIK
;
A
#
# COMPACT_ATOMS: atom_id res chain seq x y z
N MET A 1 0.20 20.65 -12.18
CA MET A 1 -0.99 20.16 -11.45
C MET A 1 -1.05 20.45 -9.92
N PRO A 2 -0.17 21.25 -9.25
CA PRO A 2 -0.30 21.50 -7.80
C PRO A 2 -1.27 22.63 -7.40
N GLN A 3 -1.59 23.55 -8.32
CA GLN A 3 -2.42 24.73 -8.01
C GLN A 3 -3.90 24.40 -7.75
N LYS A 4 -4.40 23.27 -8.25
CA LYS A 4 -5.80 22.84 -8.05
C LYS A 4 -6.03 22.01 -6.79
N MET A 5 -4.95 21.68 -6.07
CA MET A 5 -5.01 20.91 -4.82
C MET A 5 -5.09 21.80 -3.58
N GLN A 6 -5.01 23.12 -3.74
CA GLN A 6 -5.04 24.10 -2.66
C GLN A 6 -6.26 24.99 -2.77
N VAL A 7 -6.95 25.19 -1.64
CA VAL A 7 -8.02 26.17 -1.49
C VAL A 7 -7.63 27.20 -0.44
N THR A 8 -7.85 28.46 -0.79
CA THR A 8 -7.75 29.55 0.19
C THR A 8 -9.04 29.55 0.99
N ALA A 9 -8.96 29.10 2.24
CA ALA A 9 -10.10 29.08 3.15
C ALA A 9 -9.82 30.01 4.33
N LEU A 10 -10.80 30.87 4.66
CA LEU A 10 -10.74 31.63 5.90
C LEU A 10 -10.87 30.65 7.08
N PRO A 11 -10.16 30.84 8.20
CA PRO A 11 -10.14 29.90 9.34
C PRO A 11 -11.50 29.56 9.97
N GLN A 12 -12.59 30.23 9.57
CA GLN A 12 -13.92 30.13 10.17
C GLN A 12 -15.02 29.78 9.16
N THR A 13 -14.69 29.45 7.90
CA THR A 13 -15.72 29.04 6.93
C THR A 13 -16.15 27.60 7.22
N PRO A 14 -17.41 27.33 7.63
CA PRO A 14 -17.88 25.98 7.84
C PRO A 14 -17.92 25.22 6.52
N ARG A 15 -17.51 23.95 6.55
CA ARG A 15 -17.59 23.04 5.41
C ARG A 15 -19.05 22.82 5.01
N LEU A 16 -19.31 22.71 3.70
CA LEU A 16 -20.63 22.29 3.21
C LEU A 16 -20.92 20.84 3.59
N SER A 17 -22.20 20.48 3.72
CA SER A 17 -22.57 19.09 3.98
C SER A 17 -22.10 18.18 2.83
N LEU A 18 -21.60 17.00 3.19
CA LEU A 18 -21.11 16.03 2.21
C LEU A 18 -22.19 15.65 1.20
N ASP A 19 -23.45 15.53 1.64
CA ASP A 19 -24.59 15.24 0.76
C ASP A 19 -24.81 16.33 -0.30
N SER A 20 -24.63 17.61 0.07
CA SER A 20 -24.74 18.73 -0.87
C SER A 20 -23.64 18.67 -1.92
N LEU A 21 -22.41 18.35 -1.50
CA LEU A 21 -21.26 18.20 -2.39
C LEU A 21 -21.43 16.99 -3.32
N ILE A 22 -21.87 15.85 -2.80
CA ILE A 22 -22.15 14.63 -3.58
C ILE A 22 -23.23 14.90 -4.63
N ASN A 23 -24.36 15.52 -4.23
CA ASN A 23 -25.43 15.86 -5.16
C ASN A 23 -24.96 16.80 -6.26
N LYS A 24 -24.09 17.78 -5.92
CA LYS A 24 -23.52 18.70 -6.89
C LYS A 24 -22.62 17.99 -7.91
N VAL A 25 -21.75 17.09 -7.46
CA VAL A 25 -20.89 16.27 -8.33
C VAL A 25 -21.74 15.37 -9.22
N LYS A 26 -22.75 14.69 -8.66
CA LYS A 26 -23.66 13.81 -9.40
C LYS A 26 -24.46 14.55 -10.48
N ASN A 27 -24.94 15.76 -10.16
CA ASN A 27 -25.68 16.59 -11.13
C ASN A 27 -24.77 17.16 -12.22
N THR A 28 -23.50 17.43 -11.90
CA THR A 28 -22.54 17.95 -12.88
C THR A 28 -22.04 16.84 -13.82
N PHE A 29 -21.84 15.63 -13.29
CA PHE A 29 -21.28 14.50 -14.01
C PHE A 29 -22.28 13.34 -14.10
N VAL A 30 -23.38 13.54 -14.83
CA VAL A 30 -24.48 12.56 -14.95
C VAL A 30 -24.04 11.21 -15.54
N ASN A 31 -23.00 11.22 -16.38
CA ASN A 31 -22.43 10.01 -17.01
C ASN A 31 -21.37 9.30 -16.14
N TYR A 32 -21.24 9.69 -14.88
CA TYR A 32 -20.27 9.15 -13.94
C TYR A 32 -20.97 8.70 -12.66
N GLU A 33 -20.42 7.66 -12.04
CA GLU A 33 -20.83 7.19 -10.72
C GLU A 33 -19.77 7.58 -9.69
N ILE A 34 -20.19 7.96 -8.48
CA ILE A 34 -19.25 8.34 -7.42
C ILE A 34 -18.80 7.06 -6.73
N GLY A 35 -17.51 6.76 -6.79
CA GLY A 35 -16.92 5.56 -6.18
C GLY A 35 -16.46 5.80 -4.75
N THR A 36 -15.60 6.80 -4.55
CA THR A 36 -15.08 7.15 -3.22
C THR A 36 -14.79 8.65 -3.10
N TRP A 37 -14.57 9.10 -1.86
CA TRP A 37 -14.36 10.50 -1.53
C TRP A 37 -13.20 10.65 -0.55
N GLU A 38 -12.20 11.44 -0.91
CA GLU A 38 -11.13 11.85 -0.03
C GLU A 38 -11.46 13.21 0.59
N ILE A 39 -11.60 13.20 1.91
CA ILE A 39 -11.94 14.37 2.73
C ILE A 39 -10.67 14.97 3.30
N PHE A 40 -10.50 16.28 3.16
CA PHE A 40 -9.40 17.01 3.81
C PHE A 40 -9.93 18.17 4.66
N ASP A 41 -9.87 18.02 5.99
CA ASP A 41 -10.34 19.06 6.92
C ASP A 41 -9.20 19.92 7.51
N ASN A 42 -7.95 19.61 7.18
CA ASN A 42 -6.78 20.33 7.73
C ASN A 42 -6.52 21.64 6.96
N ILE A 43 -6.87 22.77 7.58
CA ILE A 43 -6.44 24.11 7.14
C ILE A 43 -5.17 24.48 7.91
N LYS A 44 -4.09 24.83 7.19
CA LYS A 44 -2.89 25.44 7.78
C LYS A 44 -2.57 26.72 7.03
N ASN A 45 -2.33 27.83 7.75
CA ASN A 45 -1.97 29.13 7.16
C ASN A 45 -2.94 29.62 6.07
N ASN A 46 -4.26 29.53 6.31
CA ASN A 46 -5.32 29.87 5.35
C ASN A 46 -5.28 29.07 4.03
N GLN A 47 -4.51 27.99 3.98
CA GLN A 47 -4.41 27.07 2.86
C GLN A 47 -4.92 25.70 3.33
N GLY A 48 -6.01 25.25 2.71
CA GLY A 48 -6.54 23.91 2.87
C GLY A 48 -6.25 23.08 1.64
N ARG A 49 -6.24 21.74 1.79
CA ARG A 49 -6.25 20.84 0.64
C ARG A 49 -7.68 20.67 0.15
N THR A 50 -7.89 20.64 -1.16
CA THR A 50 -9.20 20.38 -1.76
C THR A 50 -9.65 18.96 -1.50
N ASP A 51 -10.94 18.77 -1.24
CA ASP A 51 -11.58 17.46 -1.34
C ASP A 51 -11.40 16.88 -2.75
N THR A 52 -11.24 15.56 -2.81
CA THR A 52 -11.08 14.82 -4.07
C THR A 52 -12.18 13.78 -4.18
N ALA A 53 -13.03 13.93 -5.20
CA ALA A 53 -14.06 12.95 -5.54
C ALA A 53 -13.52 12.01 -6.62
N TYR A 54 -13.63 10.71 -6.38
CA TYR A 54 -13.29 9.68 -7.35
C TYR A 54 -14.56 9.24 -8.06
N ILE A 55 -14.59 9.44 -9.37
CA ILE A 55 -15.73 9.17 -10.22
C ILE A 55 -15.39 8.12 -11.27
N ILE A 56 -16.34 7.25 -11.57
CA ILE A 56 -16.20 6.12 -12.49
C ILE A 56 -17.08 6.40 -13.70
N ARG A 57 -16.52 6.36 -14.90
CA ARG A 57 -17.30 6.58 -16.12
C ARG A 57 -18.12 5.33 -16.47
N HIS A 58 -19.42 5.49 -16.73
CA HIS A 58 -20.34 4.36 -16.99
C HIS A 58 -19.98 3.54 -18.23
N THR A 59 -19.36 4.16 -19.23
CA THR A 59 -19.11 3.51 -20.53
C THR A 59 -17.99 2.48 -20.50
N ASP A 60 -16.96 2.71 -19.69
CA ASP A 60 -15.70 1.95 -19.73
C ASP A 60 -15.09 1.68 -18.35
N ASN A 61 -15.81 2.04 -17.27
CA ASN A 61 -15.38 1.84 -15.88
C ASN A 61 -14.02 2.48 -15.55
N VAL A 62 -13.61 3.50 -16.30
CA VAL A 62 -12.36 4.22 -16.04
C VAL A 62 -12.56 5.17 -14.87
N TRP A 63 -11.66 5.06 -13.90
CA TRP A 63 -11.63 5.92 -12.72
C TRP A 63 -10.97 7.25 -13.05
N LYS A 64 -11.59 8.33 -12.58
CA LYS A 64 -11.08 9.69 -12.68
C LYS A 64 -11.20 10.41 -11.36
N LYS A 65 -10.29 11.35 -11.12
CA LYS A 65 -10.28 12.23 -9.95
C LYS A 65 -10.78 13.63 -10.32
N VAL A 66 -11.63 14.18 -9.46
CA VAL A 66 -12.12 15.56 -9.56
C VAL A 66 -11.82 16.30 -8.26
N TYR A 67 -11.19 17.46 -8.39
CA TYR A 67 -10.91 18.35 -7.27
C TYR A 67 -12.07 19.32 -7.10
N LEU A 68 -12.52 19.50 -5.86
CA LEU A 68 -13.54 20.47 -5.53
C LEU A 68 -13.21 21.24 -4.25
N ASN A 69 -13.73 22.46 -4.16
CA ASN A 69 -13.62 23.27 -2.97
C ASN A 69 -14.71 22.86 -1.96
N GLN A 70 -14.33 22.27 -0.83
CA GLN A 70 -15.30 21.82 0.18
C GLN A 70 -16.03 22.95 0.93
N TYR A 71 -15.57 24.20 0.80
CA TYR A 71 -16.16 25.38 1.44
C TYR A 71 -17.14 26.12 0.52
N THR A 72 -16.86 26.18 -0.79
CA THR A 72 -17.73 26.87 -1.79
C THR A 72 -18.54 25.90 -2.64
N GLY A 73 -18.17 24.62 -2.66
CA GLY A 73 -18.70 23.60 -3.54
C GLY A 73 -18.29 23.80 -5.01
N GLU A 74 -17.35 24.68 -5.32
CA GLU A 74 -16.87 24.90 -6.68
C GLU A 74 -16.06 23.70 -7.17
N ILE A 75 -16.31 23.25 -8.40
CA ILE A 75 -15.56 22.17 -9.03
C ILE A 75 -14.34 22.80 -9.72
N LEU A 76 -13.14 22.45 -9.26
CA LEU A 76 -11.89 23.11 -9.63
C LEU A 76 -11.17 22.41 -10.80
N SER A 77 -11.55 21.17 -11.10
CA SER A 77 -10.97 20.41 -12.20
C SER A 77 -12.00 19.66 -13.04
N GLU A 78 -11.69 19.50 -14.32
CA GLU A 78 -12.25 18.43 -15.12
C GLU A 78 -11.78 17.06 -14.58
N PRO A 79 -12.48 15.96 -14.93
CA PRO A 79 -12.09 14.61 -14.54
C PRO A 79 -10.70 14.24 -15.09
N VAL A 80 -9.70 14.20 -14.21
CA VAL A 80 -8.31 13.85 -14.56
C VAL A 80 -8.12 12.36 -14.34
N ASP A 81 -7.32 11.71 -15.18
CA ASP A 81 -6.95 10.31 -14.99
C ASP A 81 -6.08 10.15 -13.74
N LEU A 82 -6.12 8.96 -13.15
CA LEU A 82 -5.36 8.66 -11.93
C LEU A 82 -3.85 8.53 -12.21
N ASP A 83 -3.48 8.14 -13.42
CA ASP A 83 -2.18 7.53 -13.75
C ASP A 83 -1.02 8.51 -14.02
N HIS A 84 -1.06 9.73 -13.49
CA HIS A 84 -0.12 10.80 -13.91
C HIS A 84 0.91 11.23 -12.86
N ASP A 85 0.96 10.59 -11.70
CA ASP A 85 1.88 11.00 -10.64
C ASP A 85 3.09 10.06 -10.51
N LEU A 86 4.30 10.63 -10.35
CA LEU A 86 5.57 9.90 -10.16
C LEU A 86 5.50 8.91 -9.00
N THR A 87 4.69 9.23 -7.98
CA THR A 87 4.42 8.35 -6.84
C THR A 87 3.68 7.09 -7.25
N ASP A 88 2.79 7.14 -8.23
CA ASP A 88 2.08 5.95 -8.72
C ASP A 88 3.01 5.08 -9.56
N TRP A 89 3.89 5.68 -10.37
CA TRP A 89 4.98 4.94 -11.03
C TRP A 89 5.93 4.28 -10.01
N LEU A 90 6.32 5.00 -8.94
CA LEU A 90 7.18 4.46 -7.90
C LEU A 90 6.50 3.35 -7.10
N LEU A 91 5.19 3.49 -6.86
CA LEU A 91 4.39 2.49 -6.17
C LEU A 91 4.19 1.23 -7.04
N ASP A 92 3.92 1.39 -8.32
CA ASP A 92 3.86 0.29 -9.28
C ASP A 92 5.22 -0.41 -9.40
N LEU A 93 6.31 0.37 -9.48
CA LEU A 93 7.67 -0.16 -9.41
C LEU A 93 7.89 -0.92 -8.08
N HIS A 94 7.42 -0.42 -6.93
CA HIS A 94 7.55 -1.09 -5.64
C HIS A 94 6.85 -2.45 -5.62
N TYR A 95 5.62 -2.52 -6.15
CA TYR A 95 4.88 -3.78 -6.28
C TYR A 95 5.52 -4.74 -7.29
N GLN A 96 6.18 -4.23 -8.32
CA GLN A 96 6.83 -5.01 -9.36
C GLN A 96 8.33 -5.29 -9.10
N LEU A 97 8.94 -4.67 -8.07
CA LEU A 97 10.39 -4.69 -7.81
C LEU A 97 10.95 -6.10 -7.56
N LEU A 98 10.09 -7.04 -7.17
CA LEU A 98 10.39 -8.47 -7.06
C LEU A 98 9.79 -9.28 -8.21
N LEU A 99 9.81 -8.74 -9.43
CA LEU A 99 9.38 -9.38 -10.68
C LEU A 99 7.89 -9.81 -10.74
N ALA A 100 7.03 -9.31 -9.84
CA ALA A 100 5.62 -9.65 -9.78
C ALA A 100 5.39 -11.19 -9.89
N THR A 101 4.44 -11.64 -10.72
CA THR A 101 4.17 -13.07 -10.98
C THR A 101 5.35 -13.82 -11.60
N LYS A 102 6.22 -13.15 -12.36
CA LYS A 102 7.43 -13.76 -12.93
C LYS A 102 8.48 -14.03 -11.85
N GLY A 103 8.53 -13.18 -10.83
CA GLY A 103 9.43 -13.33 -9.68
C GLY A 103 9.07 -14.52 -8.82
N ALA A 104 7.78 -14.81 -8.67
CA ALA A 104 7.32 -16.02 -8.02
C ALA A 104 7.83 -17.28 -8.74
N PHE A 105 7.87 -17.28 -10.08
CA PHE A 105 8.43 -18.41 -10.84
C PHE A 105 9.94 -18.57 -10.64
N PHE A 106 10.71 -17.48 -10.71
CA PHE A 106 12.15 -17.54 -10.41
C PHE A 106 12.43 -17.94 -8.96
N GLY A 107 11.66 -17.41 -8.01
CA GLY A 107 11.73 -17.79 -6.60
C GLY A 107 11.42 -19.26 -6.38
N PHE A 108 10.43 -19.81 -7.09
CA PHE A 108 10.12 -21.24 -7.06
C PHE A 108 11.29 -22.10 -7.56
N VAL A 109 11.91 -21.73 -8.68
CA VAL A 109 13.09 -22.45 -9.21
C VAL A 109 14.25 -22.41 -8.22
N ILE A 110 14.55 -21.24 -7.63
CA ILE A 110 15.61 -21.09 -6.63
C ILE A 110 15.29 -21.90 -5.37
N ALA A 111 14.05 -21.87 -4.89
CA ALA A 111 13.62 -22.66 -3.74
C ALA A 111 13.75 -24.17 -4.01
N LEU A 112 13.44 -24.63 -5.22
CA LEU A 112 13.62 -26.01 -5.64
C LEU A 112 15.10 -26.42 -5.61
N LEU A 113 16.00 -25.56 -6.12
CA LEU A 113 17.45 -25.79 -6.05
C LEU A 113 17.96 -25.87 -4.60
N PHE A 114 17.51 -24.96 -3.73
CA PHE A 114 17.85 -25.00 -2.30
C PHE A 114 17.29 -26.24 -1.61
N LEU A 115 16.09 -26.70 -1.98
CA LEU A 115 15.52 -27.95 -1.47
C LEU A 115 16.42 -29.14 -1.83
N PHE A 116 16.87 -29.22 -3.09
CA PHE A 116 17.82 -30.26 -3.50
C PHE A 116 19.15 -30.16 -2.76
N LEU A 117 19.68 -28.95 -2.54
CA LEU A 117 20.89 -28.73 -1.75
C LEU A 117 20.71 -29.18 -0.30
N ALA A 118 19.58 -28.85 0.32
CA ALA A 118 19.27 -29.23 1.69
C ALA A 118 19.15 -30.75 1.83
N ILE A 119 18.41 -31.42 0.94
CA ILE A 119 18.28 -32.88 0.93
C ILE A 119 19.65 -33.54 0.73
N SER A 120 20.44 -33.06 -0.24
CA SER A 120 21.79 -33.56 -0.48
C SER A 120 22.69 -33.41 0.74
N GLY A 121 22.67 -32.24 1.38
CA GLY A 121 23.42 -31.98 2.62
C GLY A 121 23.01 -32.90 3.78
N ILE A 122 21.71 -33.16 3.93
CA ILE A 122 21.19 -34.09 4.95
C ILE A 122 21.67 -35.52 4.69
N ILE A 123 21.65 -35.97 3.42
CA ILE A 123 22.08 -37.32 3.03
C ILE A 123 23.59 -37.48 3.24
N LEU A 124 24.40 -36.53 2.77
CA LEU A 124 25.86 -36.58 2.87
C LEU A 124 26.31 -36.63 4.33
N TYR A 125 25.70 -35.80 5.18
CA TYR A 125 26.02 -35.72 6.60
C TYR A 125 25.12 -36.62 7.47
N ARG A 126 24.46 -37.65 6.92
CA ARG A 126 23.49 -38.48 7.66
C ARG A 126 24.04 -39.04 8.98
N HIS A 127 25.32 -39.44 8.99
CA HIS A 127 25.97 -39.98 10.19
C HIS A 127 26.29 -38.89 11.23
N PHE A 128 26.55 -37.66 10.78
CA PHE A 128 26.66 -36.50 11.67
C PHE A 128 25.29 -36.19 12.29
N TRP A 129 24.22 -36.14 11.50
CA TRP A 129 22.87 -35.89 12.01
C TRP A 129 22.41 -36.95 13.02
N LEU A 130 22.64 -38.23 12.75
CA LEU A 130 22.36 -39.32 13.69
C LEU A 130 23.11 -39.16 15.02
N LYS A 131 24.37 -38.70 14.98
CA LYS A 131 25.20 -38.44 16.17
C LYS A 131 24.83 -37.15 16.91
N PHE A 132 24.45 -36.11 16.16
CA PHE A 132 23.99 -34.83 16.68
C PHE A 132 22.69 -35.02 17.46
N PHE A 133 21.71 -35.76 16.92
CA PHE A 133 20.48 -36.07 17.64
C PHE A 133 20.63 -37.15 18.73
N THR A 134 21.76 -37.88 18.79
CA THR A 134 22.10 -38.76 19.92
C THR A 134 23.00 -38.09 20.96
N LEU A 135 23.18 -36.76 20.92
CA LEU A 135 23.79 -36.01 22.00
C LEU A 135 23.09 -36.35 23.33
N ARG A 136 23.79 -37.10 24.18
CA ARG A 136 23.32 -37.51 25.50
C ARG A 136 23.18 -36.25 26.37
N PHE A 137 22.00 -35.63 26.37
CA PHE A 137 21.63 -34.54 27.28
C PHE A 137 21.93 -34.85 28.77
N LYS A 138 22.03 -36.15 29.13
CA LYS A 138 22.45 -36.60 30.47
C LYS A 138 23.89 -36.22 30.85
N LYS A 139 24.84 -36.12 29.90
CA LYS A 139 26.22 -35.67 30.20
C LYS A 139 26.39 -34.14 30.10
N ALA A 140 25.58 -33.47 29.29
CA ALA A 140 25.57 -32.00 29.23
C ALA A 140 25.12 -31.36 30.56
N LYS A 141 24.24 -32.04 31.33
CA LYS A 141 23.88 -31.63 32.70
C LYS A 141 25.05 -31.69 33.69
N GLN A 142 26.02 -32.59 33.52
CA GLN A 142 27.19 -32.65 34.42
C GLN A 142 28.12 -31.45 34.23
N ILE A 143 28.24 -30.93 33.00
CA ILE A 143 29.08 -29.75 32.73
C ILE A 143 28.44 -28.48 33.34
N PHE A 144 27.11 -28.33 33.27
CA PHE A 144 26.42 -27.22 33.93
C PHE A 144 26.42 -27.30 35.47
N SER A 145 26.48 -28.50 36.05
CA SER A 145 26.60 -28.67 37.51
C SER A 145 27.98 -28.32 38.07
N VAL A 146 29.04 -28.44 37.26
CA VAL A 146 30.42 -28.12 37.71
C VAL A 146 30.70 -26.61 37.66
N ILE A 147 29.96 -25.84 36.86
CA ILE A 147 30.14 -24.38 36.75
C ILE A 147 29.50 -23.62 37.93
N TYR A 148 28.59 -24.24 38.70
CA TYR A 148 27.98 -23.63 39.89
C TYR A 148 28.74 -23.90 41.21
N ILE A 149 29.90 -24.57 41.14
CA ILE A 149 30.80 -24.77 42.29
C ILE A 149 32.20 -24.33 41.88
N LYS A 150 32.37 -23.03 41.63
CA LYS A 150 33.63 -22.30 41.79
C LYS A 150 33.32 -20.81 41.86
#